data_AF-A0A9W8QLQ8-F1
#
_entry.id   AF-A0A9W8QLQ8-F1
#
_cell.length_a   1.000
_cell.length_b   1.000
_cell.length_c   1.000
_cell.angle_alpha   90.00
_cell.angle_beta   90.00
_cell.angle_gamma   90.00
#
_symmetry.space_group_name_H-M   'P 1'
#
loop_
_entity.id
_entity.type
_entity.pdbx_description
1 polymer ?
#
loop_
_entity_poly.entity_id
_entity_poly.type
_entity_poly.pdbx_seq_one_letter_code
_entity_poly.pdbx_strand_id
1 'polypeptide(L)'
;MVDTFKTSSKNVSCVSTYVGWLAIRELWARDGYSLIYVDRHFCDNGYHSNFFLVTFRLESTDAGTESGRPVHCRPLRHQVGWTMEQVDQDWLFDEHGQGRPYVVVTGNSINGSYNDYMRVAHASERHQVSDCAENEAHVESFLAHDPDRLALAFFGHHRHYTFDSSGKEDCKGPASVEADNKTVAGYMDRAFPGLVDSWSASHEEAADVGTAGASLHMFAWQHCFAETKGRIARLVYDAKDTLPISAPLSRLGAMSA
;
A
#
# COMPACT_ATOMS: atom_id res chain seq x y z
N MET A 1 -23.68 -1.60 4.34
CA MET A 1 -22.23 -1.39 4.21
C MET A 1 -21.77 -0.30 5.20
N VAL A 2 -22.18 -0.42 6.47
CA VAL A 2 -21.92 0.58 7.54
C VAL A 2 -21.10 -0.04 8.69
N ASP A 3 -21.10 -1.38 8.80
CA ASP A 3 -20.57 -2.10 9.96
C ASP A 3 -19.04 -2.07 10.09
N THR A 4 -18.30 -1.97 8.98
CA THR A 4 -16.82 -1.87 8.97
C THR A 4 -16.30 -0.43 9.04
N PHE A 5 -17.20 0.56 9.13
CA PHE A 5 -16.80 1.95 9.39
C PHE A 5 -16.65 2.17 10.89
N LYS A 6 -15.53 2.79 11.27
CA LYS A 6 -15.29 3.24 12.65
C LYS A 6 -14.93 4.71 12.61
N THR A 7 -15.38 5.45 13.61
CA THR A 7 -15.03 6.86 13.78
C THR A 7 -14.30 7.01 15.09
N SER A 8 -13.12 7.65 15.06
CA SER A 8 -12.34 7.91 16.25
C SER A 8 -12.97 9.00 17.11
N SER A 9 -12.51 9.11 18.35
CA SER A 9 -12.83 10.25 19.24
C SER A 9 -12.46 11.62 18.68
N LYS A 10 -11.61 11.67 17.64
CA LYS A 10 -11.22 12.89 16.91
C LYS A 10 -12.01 13.10 15.61
N ASN A 11 -13.12 12.38 15.44
CA ASN A 11 -13.98 12.43 14.24
C ASN A 11 -13.28 12.01 12.93
N VAL A 12 -12.26 11.15 13.03
CA VAL A 12 -11.65 10.53 11.84
C VAL A 12 -12.38 9.23 11.56
N SER A 13 -13.03 9.13 10.41
CA SER A 13 -13.67 7.89 9.97
C SER A 13 -12.70 7.05 9.15
N CYS A 14 -12.63 5.76 9.44
CA CYS A 14 -11.85 4.79 8.67
C CYS A 14 -12.69 3.53 8.41
N VAL A 15 -12.25 2.78 7.40
CA VAL A 15 -12.74 1.44 7.08
C VAL A 15 -11.62 0.44 7.40
N SER A 16 -11.99 -0.82 7.69
CA SER A 16 -11.01 -1.92 7.80
C SER A 16 -10.05 -1.91 6.60
N THR A 17 -8.74 -1.92 6.87
CA THR A 17 -7.67 -1.83 5.84
C THR A 17 -7.86 -2.83 4.69
N TYR A 18 -7.98 -4.12 4.99
CA TYR A 18 -8.14 -5.17 3.98
C TYR A 18 -9.42 -4.95 3.13
N VAL A 19 -10.55 -4.64 3.79
CA VAL A 19 -11.82 -4.38 3.08
C VAL A 19 -11.75 -3.10 2.26
N GLY A 20 -11.09 -2.06 2.78
CA GLY A 20 -10.87 -0.80 2.10
C GLY A 20 -10.00 -0.98 0.85
N TRP A 21 -8.96 -1.80 0.94
CA TRP A 21 -8.12 -2.14 -0.21
C TRP A 21 -8.93 -2.82 -1.32
N LEU A 22 -9.74 -3.83 -0.97
CA LEU A 22 -10.61 -4.51 -1.94
C LEU A 22 -11.53 -3.55 -2.69
N ALA A 23 -12.11 -2.58 -1.98
CA ALA A 23 -13.00 -1.60 -2.60
C ALA A 23 -12.24 -0.58 -3.46
N ILE A 24 -11.11 -0.06 -2.98
CA ILE A 24 -10.41 1.03 -3.66
C ILE A 24 -9.63 0.56 -4.90
N ARG A 25 -9.03 -0.64 -4.85
CA ARG A 25 -8.33 -1.21 -6.01
C ARG A 25 -9.27 -1.45 -7.19
N GLU A 26 -10.51 -1.87 -6.90
CA GLU A 26 -11.52 -2.09 -7.93
C GLU A 26 -11.98 -0.77 -8.55
N LEU A 27 -12.21 0.25 -7.72
CA LEU A 27 -12.50 1.61 -8.19
C LEU A 27 -11.39 2.11 -9.13
N TRP A 28 -10.14 1.96 -8.73
CA TRP A 28 -8.99 2.35 -9.54
C TRP A 28 -8.87 1.54 -10.84
N ALA A 29 -9.09 0.23 -10.79
CA ALA A 29 -9.07 -0.65 -11.97
C ALA A 29 -10.18 -0.30 -12.96
N ARG A 30 -11.39 -0.02 -12.47
CA ARG A 30 -12.55 0.35 -13.28
C ARG A 30 -12.36 1.69 -13.96
N ASP A 31 -11.82 2.67 -13.23
CA ASP A 31 -11.68 4.03 -13.72
C ASP A 31 -10.33 4.25 -14.45
N GLY A 32 -9.50 3.20 -14.59
CA GLY A 32 -8.23 3.24 -15.34
C GLY A 32 -7.14 4.08 -14.68
N TYR A 33 -7.09 4.07 -13.34
CA TYR A 33 -6.03 4.73 -12.59
C TYR A 33 -4.72 3.92 -12.66
N SER A 34 -3.61 4.65 -12.75
CA SER A 34 -2.28 4.10 -12.55
C SER A 34 -1.73 4.58 -11.21
N LEU A 35 -0.97 3.70 -10.56
CA LEU A 35 -0.27 3.95 -9.32
C LEU A 35 1.22 4.09 -9.60
N ILE A 36 1.89 4.95 -8.84
CA ILE A 36 3.35 5.01 -8.78
C ILE A 36 3.76 4.38 -7.46
N TYR A 37 4.44 3.24 -7.52
CA TYR A 37 5.09 2.66 -6.35
C TYR A 37 6.48 3.28 -6.22
N VAL A 38 6.79 3.75 -5.03
CA VAL A 38 8.12 4.24 -4.64
C VAL A 38 8.65 3.30 -3.60
N ASP A 39 9.61 2.48 -4.00
CA ASP A 39 10.28 1.53 -3.11
C ASP A 39 11.66 2.04 -2.72
N ARG A 40 11.90 2.10 -1.41
CA ARG A 40 13.24 2.29 -0.86
C ARG A 40 13.82 0.96 -0.45
N HIS A 41 14.65 0.41 -1.32
CA HIS A 41 15.34 -0.85 -1.08
C HIS A 41 16.64 -0.62 -0.33
N PHE A 42 16.77 -1.21 0.86
CA PHE A 42 17.96 -1.13 1.70
C PHE A 42 18.88 -2.32 1.40
N CYS A 43 20.10 -2.00 0.99
CA CYS A 43 21.20 -2.93 0.79
C CYS A 43 22.30 -2.68 1.84
N ASP A 44 23.37 -3.47 1.80
CA ASP A 44 24.48 -3.33 2.76
C ASP A 44 25.20 -1.96 2.70
N ASN A 45 25.04 -1.21 1.61
CA ASN A 45 25.74 0.07 1.38
C ASN A 45 24.85 1.32 1.53
N GLY A 46 23.58 1.15 1.92
CA GLY A 46 22.63 2.24 2.05
C GLY A 46 21.27 1.88 1.46
N TYR A 47 20.60 2.85 0.83
CA TYR A 47 19.32 2.60 0.17
C TYR A 47 19.26 3.09 -1.28
N HIS A 48 18.52 2.36 -2.10
CA HIS A 48 18.13 2.72 -3.45
C HIS A 48 16.70 3.28 -3.45
N SER A 49 16.33 4.03 -4.48
CA SER A 49 14.95 4.50 -4.68
C SER A 49 14.49 4.06 -6.06
N ASN A 50 13.60 3.08 -6.07
CA ASN A 50 13.04 2.48 -7.26
C ASN A 50 11.61 3.00 -7.47
N PHE A 51 11.25 3.26 -8.72
CA PHE A 51 9.91 3.72 -9.09
C PHE A 51 9.29 2.73 -10.06
N PHE A 52 8.03 2.41 -9.84
CA PHE A 52 7.28 1.50 -10.69
C PHE A 52 5.93 2.10 -11.04
N LEU A 53 5.57 2.07 -12.32
CA LEU A 53 4.24 2.39 -12.78
C LEU A 53 3.40 1.11 -12.79
N VAL A 54 2.39 1.07 -11.92
CA VAL A 54 1.43 -0.03 -11.85
C VAL A 54 0.13 0.43 -12.49
N THR A 55 -0.40 -0.33 -13.44
CA THR A 55 -1.72 -0.07 -14.02
C THR A 55 -2.63 -1.24 -13.76
N PHE A 56 -3.72 -0.98 -13.04
CA PHE A 56 -4.79 -1.97 -12.81
C PHE A 56 -5.77 -1.98 -13.97
N ARG A 57 -6.30 -3.16 -14.28
CA ARG A 57 -7.33 -3.37 -15.30
C ARG A 57 -8.42 -4.24 -14.74
N LEU A 58 -9.67 -3.84 -14.97
CA LEU A 58 -10.81 -4.67 -14.62
C LEU A 58 -10.98 -5.76 -15.69
N GLU A 59 -10.70 -7.02 -15.33
CA GLU A 59 -10.78 -8.15 -16.27
C GLU A 59 -12.19 -8.70 -16.41
N SER A 60 -12.99 -8.67 -15.34
CA SER A 60 -14.38 -9.12 -15.36
C SER A 60 -15.25 -8.40 -14.32
N THR A 61 -16.51 -8.17 -14.69
CA THR A 61 -17.57 -7.63 -13.81
C THR A 61 -18.60 -8.66 -13.37
N ASP A 62 -18.48 -9.90 -13.84
CA ASP A 62 -19.62 -10.83 -13.88
C ASP A 62 -19.60 -11.93 -12.82
N ALA A 63 -18.57 -11.96 -11.97
CA ALA A 63 -18.48 -12.93 -10.89
C ALA A 63 -19.57 -12.68 -9.82
N GLY A 64 -20.59 -13.54 -9.77
CA GLY A 64 -21.69 -13.43 -8.80
C GLY A 64 -22.98 -12.82 -9.33
N THR A 65 -23.11 -12.65 -10.65
CA THR A 65 -24.36 -12.33 -11.38
C THR A 65 -25.51 -13.31 -11.07
N GLU A 66 -25.20 -14.51 -10.58
CA GLU A 66 -26.17 -15.54 -10.17
C GLU A 66 -27.01 -15.16 -8.93
N SER A 67 -26.57 -14.18 -8.12
CA SER A 67 -27.13 -13.94 -6.79
C SER A 67 -28.43 -13.12 -6.75
N GLY A 68 -28.96 -12.63 -7.88
CA GLY A 68 -30.17 -11.80 -7.93
C GLY A 68 -30.06 -10.46 -7.17
N ARG A 69 -28.89 -10.13 -6.62
CA ARG A 69 -28.64 -8.88 -5.88
C ARG A 69 -28.58 -7.69 -6.84
N PRO A 70 -29.08 -6.50 -6.43
CA PRO A 70 -28.82 -5.26 -7.15
C PRO A 70 -27.33 -5.10 -7.43
N VAL A 71 -26.96 -4.54 -8.58
CA VAL A 71 -25.55 -4.41 -9.03
C VAL A 71 -24.65 -3.80 -7.95
N HIS A 72 -25.12 -2.77 -7.25
CA HIS A 72 -24.41 -2.09 -6.15
C HIS A 72 -24.27 -2.90 -4.85
N CYS A 73 -24.90 -4.08 -4.77
CA CYS A 73 -24.81 -5.02 -3.64
C CYS A 73 -24.14 -6.35 -4.02
N ARG A 74 -23.64 -6.47 -5.25
CA ARG A 74 -22.90 -7.65 -5.70
C ARG A 74 -21.53 -7.70 -5.02
N PRO A 75 -20.95 -8.89 -4.84
CA PRO A 75 -19.58 -9.02 -4.33
C PRO A 75 -18.56 -8.27 -5.17
N LEU A 76 -17.51 -7.75 -4.51
CA LEU A 76 -16.29 -7.22 -5.13
C LEU A 76 -15.44 -8.35 -5.75
N ARG A 77 -16.08 -9.32 -6.43
CA ARG A 77 -15.43 -10.48 -7.08
C ARG A 77 -14.82 -10.11 -8.43
N HIS A 78 -14.52 -8.85 -8.61
CA HIS A 78 -13.88 -8.34 -9.80
C HIS A 78 -12.45 -8.88 -9.86
N GLN A 79 -12.15 -9.63 -10.94
CA GLN A 79 -10.77 -9.97 -11.26
C GLN A 79 -10.09 -8.68 -11.71
N VAL A 80 -9.15 -8.22 -10.90
CA VAL A 80 -8.31 -7.07 -11.21
C VAL A 80 -6.99 -7.62 -11.73
N GLY A 81 -6.76 -7.44 -13.03
CA GLY A 81 -5.46 -7.66 -13.64
C GLY A 81 -4.55 -6.46 -13.41
N TRP A 82 -3.26 -6.64 -13.63
CA TRP A 82 -2.27 -5.60 -13.43
C TRP A 82 -1.15 -5.70 -14.46
N THR A 83 -0.44 -4.59 -14.60
CA THR A 83 0.84 -4.50 -15.32
C THR A 83 1.76 -3.62 -14.49
N MET A 84 3.05 -3.95 -14.49
CA MET A 84 4.06 -3.19 -13.78
C MET A 84 5.27 -2.98 -14.68
N GLU A 85 5.78 -1.76 -14.69
CA GLU A 85 7.05 -1.43 -15.33
C GLU A 85 7.87 -0.54 -14.38
N GLN A 86 9.19 -0.72 -14.41
CA GLN A 86 10.09 0.19 -13.73
C GLN A 86 10.15 1.49 -14.54
N VAL A 87 10.01 2.63 -13.88
CA VAL A 87 10.16 3.96 -14.49
C VAL A 87 11.38 4.64 -13.89
N ASP A 88 12.07 5.40 -14.73
CA ASP A 88 13.30 6.08 -14.36
C ASP A 88 13.06 7.58 -14.08
N GLN A 89 14.15 8.26 -13.77
CA GLN A 89 14.16 9.69 -13.52
C GLN A 89 13.70 10.50 -14.74
N ASP A 90 14.04 10.07 -15.95
CA ASP A 90 13.68 10.76 -17.19
C ASP A 90 12.17 10.71 -17.40
N TRP A 91 11.55 9.55 -17.21
CA TRP A 91 10.09 9.43 -17.26
C TRP A 91 9.40 10.28 -16.20
N LEU A 92 9.95 10.33 -14.98
CA LEU A 92 9.37 11.12 -13.88
C LEU A 92 9.41 12.63 -14.12
N PHE A 93 10.41 13.13 -14.85
CA PHE A 93 10.57 14.55 -15.16
C PHE A 93 10.09 14.95 -16.56
N ASP A 94 9.80 13.98 -17.42
CA ASP A 94 9.22 14.23 -18.75
C ASP A 94 7.94 15.09 -18.65
N GLU A 95 7.80 16.07 -19.56
CA GLU A 95 6.73 17.07 -19.52
C GLU A 95 5.34 16.47 -19.73
N HIS A 96 5.25 15.34 -20.44
CA HIS A 96 3.97 14.70 -20.71
C HIS A 96 3.35 14.14 -19.43
N GLY A 97 2.15 14.62 -19.09
CA GLY A 97 1.42 14.14 -17.91
C GLY A 97 1.91 14.72 -16.56
N GLN A 98 2.80 15.73 -16.53
CA GLN A 98 3.22 16.40 -15.28
C GLN A 98 2.07 17.03 -14.48
N GLY A 99 1.00 17.45 -15.17
CA GLY A 99 -0.20 17.99 -14.53
C GLY A 99 -1.19 16.94 -14.01
N ARG A 100 -0.95 15.65 -14.30
CA ARG A 100 -1.86 14.56 -13.92
C ARG A 100 -1.49 14.04 -12.53
N PRO A 101 -2.43 13.97 -11.57
CA PRO A 101 -2.19 13.30 -10.31
C PRO A 101 -2.17 11.79 -10.51
N TYR A 102 -1.23 11.13 -9.83
CA TYR A 102 -1.14 9.69 -9.69
C TYR A 102 -1.42 9.32 -8.24
N VAL A 103 -1.93 8.11 -8.03
CA VAL A 103 -1.93 7.51 -6.70
C VAL A 103 -0.51 7.04 -6.43
N VAL A 104 0.16 7.64 -5.47
CA VAL A 104 1.51 7.29 -5.07
C VAL A 104 1.43 6.37 -3.86
N VAL A 105 2.07 5.22 -3.94
CA VAL A 105 2.26 4.27 -2.84
C VAL A 105 3.73 4.23 -2.50
N THR A 106 4.09 4.54 -1.25
CA THR A 106 5.49 4.47 -0.81
C THR A 106 5.69 3.36 0.19
N GLY A 107 6.83 2.68 0.08
CA GLY A 107 7.22 1.62 0.98
C GLY A 107 8.72 1.45 1.05
N ASN A 108 9.15 0.49 1.86
CA ASN A 108 10.56 0.13 1.99
C ASN A 108 10.69 -1.38 1.89
N SER A 109 11.86 -1.80 1.46
CA SER A 109 12.24 -3.21 1.39
C SER A 109 13.64 -3.41 1.93
N ILE A 110 13.89 -4.55 2.54
CA ILE A 110 15.20 -4.98 3.02
C ILE A 110 15.24 -6.49 3.04
N ASN A 111 16.38 -7.10 2.70
CA ASN A 111 16.63 -8.51 2.90
C ASN A 111 16.75 -8.86 4.40
N GLY A 112 15.62 -8.82 5.10
CA GLY A 112 15.53 -8.98 6.54
C GLY A 112 14.13 -8.68 7.09
N SER A 113 14.05 -8.63 8.41
CA SER A 113 12.84 -8.34 9.18
C SER A 113 12.63 -6.84 9.38
N TYR A 114 11.48 -6.47 9.95
CA TYR A 114 11.21 -5.10 10.39
C TYR A 114 12.25 -4.58 11.39
N ASN A 115 12.77 -5.44 12.28
CA ASN A 115 13.81 -5.03 13.22
C ASN A 115 15.13 -4.72 12.52
N ASP A 116 15.41 -5.36 11.39
CA ASP A 116 16.60 -5.08 10.58
C ASP A 116 16.45 -3.74 9.88
N TYR A 117 15.28 -3.50 9.27
CA TYR A 117 14.91 -2.19 8.72
C TYR A 117 15.06 -1.06 9.76
N MET A 118 14.49 -1.21 10.96
CA MET A 118 14.54 -0.17 12.00
C MET A 118 15.97 0.18 12.46
N ARG A 119 16.93 -0.73 12.36
CA ARG A 119 18.33 -0.44 12.69
C ARG A 119 19.01 0.43 11.65
N VAL A 120 18.62 0.31 10.38
CA VAL A 120 19.28 0.99 9.26
C VAL A 120 18.51 2.21 8.75
N ALA A 121 17.19 2.30 8.99
CA ALA A 121 16.29 3.30 8.42
C ALA A 121 16.66 4.77 8.71
N HIS A 122 17.35 5.02 9.82
CA HIS A 122 17.76 6.37 10.26
C HIS A 122 19.25 6.69 10.00
N ALA A 123 20.06 5.67 9.69
CA ALA A 123 21.50 5.82 9.53
C ALA A 123 21.96 5.62 8.07
N SER A 124 21.12 5.00 7.24
CA SER A 124 21.46 4.73 5.84
C SER A 124 21.36 6.01 5.01
N GLU A 125 22.36 6.21 4.17
CA GLU A 125 22.35 7.22 3.13
C GLU A 125 21.95 6.60 1.79
N ARG A 126 21.61 7.45 0.83
CA ARG A 126 21.28 6.99 -0.52
C ARG A 126 22.51 6.41 -1.19
N HIS A 127 22.41 5.16 -1.62
CA HIS A 127 23.44 4.48 -2.39
C HIS A 127 23.39 4.97 -3.85
N GLN A 128 24.46 5.62 -4.30
CA GLN A 128 24.52 6.29 -5.61
C GLN A 128 25.06 5.40 -6.74
N VAL A 129 25.47 4.16 -6.41
CA VAL A 129 26.03 3.21 -7.38
C VAL A 129 24.87 2.63 -8.19
N SER A 130 24.94 2.80 -9.51
CA SER A 130 23.87 2.39 -10.44
C SER A 130 23.84 0.88 -10.71
N ASP A 131 24.99 0.21 -10.64
CA ASP A 131 25.19 -1.22 -10.93
C ASP A 131 25.21 -2.07 -9.64
N CYS A 132 24.32 -1.75 -8.70
CA CYS A 132 24.17 -2.53 -7.48
C CYS A 132 23.41 -3.84 -7.76
N ALA A 133 24.15 -4.95 -7.85
CA ALA A 133 23.59 -6.27 -8.13
C ALA A 133 22.45 -6.69 -7.18
N GLU A 134 22.51 -6.29 -5.90
CA GLU A 134 21.42 -6.57 -4.95
C GLU A 134 20.14 -5.82 -5.33
N ASN A 135 20.25 -4.53 -5.67
CA ASN A 135 19.11 -3.74 -6.10
C ASN A 135 18.56 -4.20 -7.45
N GLU A 136 19.43 -4.58 -8.39
CA GLU A 136 19.01 -5.14 -9.69
C GLU A 136 18.20 -6.43 -9.49
N ALA A 137 18.70 -7.37 -8.67
CA ALA A 137 17.98 -8.60 -8.35
C ALA A 137 16.64 -8.32 -7.63
N HIS A 138 16.62 -7.32 -6.74
CA HIS A 138 15.40 -6.88 -6.07
C HIS A 138 14.38 -6.32 -7.06
N VAL A 139 14.80 -5.44 -7.98
CA VAL A 139 13.94 -4.87 -9.02
C VAL A 139 13.38 -5.95 -9.93
N GLU A 140 14.20 -6.92 -10.38
CA GLU A 140 13.74 -8.06 -11.17
C GLU A 140 12.68 -8.87 -10.44
N SER A 141 12.92 -9.15 -9.15
CA SER A 141 11.97 -9.85 -8.30
C SER A 141 10.67 -9.06 -8.17
N PHE A 142 10.76 -7.75 -7.90
CA PHE A 142 9.59 -6.87 -7.74
C PHE A 142 8.72 -6.83 -8.99
N LEU A 143 9.33 -6.75 -10.18
CA LEU A 143 8.63 -6.76 -11.48
C LEU A 143 7.94 -8.10 -11.77
N ALA A 144 8.45 -9.20 -11.24
CA ALA A 144 7.87 -10.53 -11.40
C ALA A 144 6.70 -10.82 -10.44
N HIS A 145 6.51 -9.97 -9.41
CA HIS A 145 5.47 -10.15 -8.40
C HIS A 145 4.17 -9.43 -8.73
N ASP A 146 3.08 -9.99 -8.21
CA ASP A 146 1.76 -9.37 -8.27
C ASP A 146 1.62 -8.25 -7.21
N PRO A 147 1.56 -6.97 -7.61
CA PRO A 147 1.46 -5.84 -6.68
C PRO A 147 0.15 -5.85 -5.89
N ASP A 148 -0.92 -6.43 -6.43
CA ASP A 148 -2.17 -6.62 -5.71
C ASP A 148 -2.04 -7.73 -4.68
N ARG A 149 -1.34 -8.83 -4.99
CA ARG A 149 -1.07 -9.88 -4.00
C ARG A 149 -0.22 -9.34 -2.85
N LEU A 150 0.83 -8.56 -3.14
CA LEU A 150 1.64 -7.90 -2.11
C LEU A 150 0.80 -6.97 -1.23
N ALA A 151 -0.10 -6.18 -1.82
CA ALA A 151 -0.99 -5.31 -1.06
C ALA A 151 -1.97 -6.10 -0.19
N LEU A 152 -2.57 -7.16 -0.72
CA LEU A 152 -3.48 -8.05 0.02
C LEU A 152 -2.77 -8.70 1.20
N ALA A 153 -1.56 -9.21 1.01
CA ALA A 153 -0.78 -9.84 2.06
C ALA A 153 -0.44 -8.83 3.18
N PHE A 154 0.06 -7.66 2.78
CA PHE A 154 0.35 -6.56 3.69
C PHE A 154 -0.88 -6.16 4.52
N PHE A 155 -2.00 -5.84 3.86
CA PHE A 155 -3.22 -5.40 4.54
C PHE A 155 -3.94 -6.52 5.27
N GLY A 156 -3.71 -7.78 4.90
CA GLY A 156 -4.22 -8.95 5.60
C GLY A 156 -3.51 -9.15 6.94
N HIS A 157 -2.20 -8.89 6.98
CA HIS A 157 -1.40 -8.90 8.20
C HIS A 157 -1.61 -7.65 9.07
N HIS A 158 -1.89 -6.50 8.46
CA HIS A 158 -2.04 -5.24 9.18
C HIS A 158 -3.33 -5.17 10.00
N ARG A 159 -3.28 -4.51 11.17
CA ARG A 159 -4.47 -4.18 11.97
C ARG A 159 -5.52 -3.48 11.12
N HIS A 160 -6.78 -3.89 11.28
CA HIS A 160 -7.91 -3.34 10.54
C HIS A 160 -8.11 -1.82 10.71
N TYR A 161 -7.87 -1.28 11.90
CA TYR A 161 -8.12 0.12 12.24
C TYR A 161 -6.88 0.76 12.89
N THR A 162 -6.71 2.07 12.68
CA THR A 162 -5.60 2.84 13.29
C THR A 162 -5.85 3.19 14.77
N PHE A 163 -7.08 3.01 15.24
CA PHE A 163 -7.55 3.18 16.62
C PHE A 163 -8.40 1.95 17.00
N ASP A 164 -8.67 1.76 18.29
CA ASP A 164 -9.51 0.63 18.70
C ASP A 164 -10.98 0.80 18.27
N SER A 165 -11.75 -0.28 18.30
CA SER A 165 -13.18 -0.25 17.98
C SER A 165 -14.03 0.62 18.94
N SER A 166 -13.47 1.10 20.05
CA SER A 166 -14.09 2.06 20.98
C SER A 166 -13.78 3.52 20.63
N GLY A 167 -12.95 3.77 19.61
CA GLY A 167 -12.54 5.12 19.18
C GLY A 167 -11.39 5.71 20.02
N LYS A 168 -10.80 4.93 20.93
CA LYS A 168 -9.65 5.30 21.74
C LYS A 168 -8.35 4.91 21.05
N GLU A 169 -7.40 5.83 21.06
CA GLU A 169 -6.09 5.64 20.42
C GLU A 169 -5.15 4.72 21.23
N ASP A 170 -5.38 4.57 22.54
CA ASP A 170 -4.41 3.95 23.47
C ASP A 170 -4.63 2.45 23.73
N CYS A 171 -5.71 1.84 23.22
CA CYS A 171 -5.93 0.41 23.37
C CYS A 171 -5.22 -0.37 22.25
N LYS A 172 -3.89 -0.25 22.19
CA LYS A 172 -3.00 -0.91 21.21
C LYS A 172 -2.50 -2.29 21.68
N GLY A 173 -3.21 -2.93 22.61
CA GLY A 173 -2.84 -4.25 23.12
C GLY A 173 -3.28 -5.39 22.21
N PRO A 174 -2.63 -6.57 22.27
CA PRO A 174 -2.99 -7.75 21.46
C PRO A 174 -4.47 -8.14 21.57
N ALA A 175 -5.07 -8.00 22.75
CA ALA A 175 -6.48 -8.29 22.98
C ALA A 175 -7.43 -7.40 22.17
N SER A 176 -7.06 -6.14 21.90
CA SER A 176 -7.87 -5.25 21.07
C SER A 176 -7.78 -5.63 19.59
N VAL A 177 -6.62 -6.08 19.13
CA VAL A 177 -6.42 -6.55 17.75
C VAL A 177 -7.26 -7.80 17.51
N GLU A 178 -7.22 -8.76 18.43
CA GLU A 178 -8.01 -9.99 18.36
C GLU A 178 -9.52 -9.71 18.32
N ALA A 179 -9.99 -8.79 19.15
CA ALA A 179 -11.40 -8.39 19.17
C ALA A 179 -11.83 -7.72 17.85
N ASP A 180 -11.00 -6.84 17.30
CA ASP A 180 -11.24 -6.19 16.00
C ASP A 180 -11.26 -7.23 14.87
N ASN A 181 -10.30 -8.15 14.85
CA ASN A 181 -10.20 -9.27 13.90
C ASN A 181 -11.47 -10.13 13.90
N LYS A 182 -11.91 -10.60 15.07
CA LYS A 182 -13.13 -11.41 15.20
C LYS A 182 -14.38 -10.66 14.74
N THR A 183 -14.46 -9.37 15.08
CA THR A 183 -15.63 -8.53 14.71
C THR A 183 -15.69 -8.32 13.20
N VAL A 184 -14.55 -7.95 12.58
CA VAL A 184 -14.46 -7.70 11.15
C VAL A 184 -14.65 -8.99 10.36
N ALA A 185 -14.10 -10.12 10.80
CA ALA A 185 -14.32 -11.41 10.18
C ALA A 185 -15.82 -11.77 10.12
N GLY A 186 -16.54 -11.58 11.22
CA GLY A 186 -18.00 -11.76 11.24
C GLY A 186 -18.77 -10.84 10.28
N TYR A 187 -18.21 -9.66 9.96
CA TYR A 187 -18.78 -8.76 8.96
C TYR A 187 -18.45 -9.19 7.53
N MET A 188 -17.20 -9.62 7.30
CA MET A 188 -16.71 -10.11 6.01
C MET A 188 -17.56 -11.28 5.52
N ASP A 189 -17.68 -12.36 6.28
CA ASP A 189 -18.39 -13.57 5.83
C ASP A 189 -19.90 -13.39 5.72
N ARG A 190 -20.49 -12.54 6.57
CA ARG A 190 -21.90 -12.19 6.47
C ARG A 190 -22.21 -11.40 5.19
N ALA A 191 -21.29 -10.53 4.78
CA ALA A 191 -21.43 -9.80 3.53
C ALA A 191 -21.11 -10.69 2.31
N PHE A 192 -20.00 -11.42 2.41
CA PHE A 192 -19.36 -12.23 1.37
C PHE A 192 -18.79 -13.53 1.97
N PRO A 193 -19.54 -14.64 1.92
CA PRO A 193 -19.05 -15.93 2.41
C PRO A 193 -17.72 -16.34 1.76
N GLY A 194 -16.74 -16.74 2.58
CA GLY A 194 -15.39 -17.15 2.16
C GLY A 194 -14.38 -16.00 2.10
N LEU A 195 -14.81 -14.77 2.40
CA LEU A 195 -13.90 -13.63 2.46
C LEU A 195 -12.98 -13.71 3.68
N VAL A 196 -13.45 -14.29 4.79
CA VAL A 196 -12.59 -14.53 5.96
C VAL A 196 -11.46 -15.48 5.61
N ASP A 197 -11.74 -16.57 4.89
CA ASP A 197 -10.71 -17.52 4.46
C ASP A 197 -9.67 -16.86 3.55
N SER A 198 -10.13 -15.99 2.64
CA SER A 198 -9.25 -15.22 1.75
C SER A 198 -8.37 -14.22 2.51
N TRP A 199 -8.94 -13.55 3.52
CA TRP A 199 -8.21 -12.65 4.40
C TRP A 199 -7.17 -13.40 5.23
N SER A 200 -7.56 -14.53 5.86
CA SER A 200 -6.65 -15.38 6.63
C SER A 200 -5.51 -15.91 5.78
N ALA A 201 -5.78 -16.41 4.56
CA ALA A 201 -4.73 -16.84 3.65
C ALA A 201 -3.76 -15.72 3.26
N SER A 202 -4.26 -14.48 3.10
CA SER A 202 -3.41 -13.31 2.85
C SER A 202 -2.60 -12.92 4.09
N HIS A 203 -3.17 -13.07 5.29
CA HIS A 203 -2.47 -12.83 6.55
C HIS A 203 -1.29 -13.79 6.74
N GLU A 204 -1.51 -15.08 6.48
CA GLU A 204 -0.52 -16.15 6.71
C GLU A 204 0.70 -16.05 5.79
N GLU A 205 0.51 -15.65 4.53
CA GLU A 205 1.60 -15.58 3.55
C GLU A 205 2.48 -14.32 3.66
N ALA A 206 2.11 -13.33 4.49
CA ALA A 206 2.70 -11.99 4.43
C ALA A 206 4.22 -11.97 4.62
N ALA A 207 4.75 -12.90 5.42
CA ALA A 207 6.18 -13.10 5.58
C ALA A 207 6.82 -13.80 4.37
N ASP A 208 6.15 -14.78 3.78
CA ASP A 208 6.65 -15.52 2.63
C ASP A 208 6.77 -14.63 1.39
N VAL A 209 5.81 -13.72 1.19
CA VAL A 209 5.82 -12.74 0.10
C VAL A 209 6.59 -11.45 0.44
N GLY A 210 7.18 -11.36 1.64
CA GLY A 210 8.11 -10.27 1.98
C GLY A 210 7.50 -8.90 2.21
N THR A 211 6.26 -8.84 2.72
CA THR A 211 5.56 -7.57 2.96
C THR A 211 5.39 -7.22 4.43
N ALA A 212 5.39 -8.23 5.32
CA ALA A 212 5.22 -8.03 6.76
C ALA A 212 5.74 -9.22 7.59
N GLY A 213 5.62 -9.10 8.91
CA GLY A 213 6.01 -10.16 9.84
C GLY A 213 7.53 -10.30 9.93
N ALA A 214 8.04 -11.50 9.61
CA ALA A 214 9.46 -11.83 9.74
C ALA A 214 10.30 -11.36 8.54
N SER A 215 9.69 -10.94 7.43
CA SER A 215 10.41 -10.55 6.21
C SER A 215 9.80 -9.34 5.53
N LEU A 216 10.65 -8.39 5.13
CA LEU A 216 10.32 -7.20 4.36
C LEU A 216 11.09 -7.16 3.02
N HIS A 217 11.48 -8.33 2.49
CA HIS A 217 12.35 -8.39 1.32
C HIS A 217 11.71 -7.87 0.04
N MET A 218 10.37 -7.78 -0.03
CA MET A 218 9.67 -7.35 -1.23
C MET A 218 9.21 -5.89 -1.13
N PHE A 219 8.24 -5.58 -0.26
CA PHE A 219 7.74 -4.21 -0.11
C PHE A 219 6.80 -4.07 1.09
N ALA A 220 7.24 -3.30 2.08
CA ALA A 220 6.44 -2.90 3.22
C ALA A 220 5.78 -1.54 2.95
N TRP A 221 4.46 -1.53 2.77
CA TRP A 221 3.70 -0.28 2.55
C TRP A 221 3.83 0.67 3.75
N GLN A 222 3.90 1.97 3.46
CA GLN A 222 3.89 3.03 4.47
C GLN A 222 2.79 4.08 4.22
N HIS A 223 2.76 4.67 3.02
CA HIS A 223 1.86 5.77 2.71
C HIS A 223 1.22 5.60 1.34
N CYS A 224 -0.01 6.10 1.20
CA CYS A 224 -0.73 6.18 -0.05
C CYS A 224 -1.43 7.54 -0.16
N PHE A 225 -1.16 8.29 -1.22
CA PHE A 225 -1.67 9.66 -1.42
C PHE A 225 -1.68 10.04 -2.91
N ALA A 226 -2.29 11.17 -3.25
CA ALA A 226 -2.29 11.69 -4.63
C ALA A 226 -1.18 12.75 -4.81
N GLU A 227 -0.37 12.61 -5.86
CA GLU A 227 0.69 13.58 -6.21
C GLU A 227 1.06 13.50 -7.69
N THR A 228 1.73 14.51 -8.25
CA THR A 228 2.24 14.47 -9.63
C THR A 228 3.60 13.78 -9.72
N LYS A 229 3.92 13.18 -10.89
CA LYS A 229 5.18 12.43 -11.09
C LYS A 229 6.44 13.26 -10.81
N GLY A 230 6.50 14.51 -11.27
CA GLY A 230 7.65 15.38 -11.01
C GLY A 230 7.75 15.84 -9.54
N ARG A 231 6.62 15.99 -8.84
CA ARG A 231 6.63 16.36 -7.41
C ARG A 231 7.10 15.20 -6.54
N ILE A 232 6.63 13.98 -6.80
CA ILE A 232 7.11 12.81 -6.04
C ILE A 232 8.60 12.55 -6.30
N ALA A 233 9.07 12.71 -7.54
CA ALA A 233 10.49 12.57 -7.87
C ALA A 233 11.37 13.55 -7.07
N ARG A 234 10.98 14.83 -7.03
CA ARG A 234 11.68 15.84 -6.20
C ARG A 234 11.63 15.48 -4.72
N LEU A 235 10.47 15.10 -4.19
CA LEU A 235 10.34 14.72 -2.78
C LEU A 235 11.29 13.57 -2.42
N VAL A 236 11.40 12.56 -3.28
CA VAL A 236 12.26 11.39 -3.02
C VAL A 236 13.74 11.72 -3.20
N TYR A 237 14.11 12.48 -4.23
CA TYR A 237 15.51 12.82 -4.50
C TYR A 237 16.08 13.92 -3.61
N ASP A 238 15.24 14.84 -3.13
CA ASP A 238 15.64 15.92 -2.21
C ASP A 238 15.56 15.48 -0.74
N ALA A 239 14.92 14.34 -0.45
CA ALA A 239 14.82 13.81 0.90
C ALA A 239 16.17 13.28 1.39
N LYS A 240 16.63 13.82 2.54
CA LYS A 240 17.77 13.28 3.27
C LYS A 240 17.39 12.08 4.13
N ASP A 241 16.20 12.12 4.73
CA ASP A 241 15.68 11.08 5.61
C ASP A 241 14.63 10.22 4.91
N THR A 242 14.34 9.05 5.50
CA THR A 242 13.17 8.23 5.17
C THR A 242 11.90 9.05 5.44
N LEU A 243 11.45 9.78 4.40
CA LEU A 243 10.32 10.71 4.46
C LEU A 243 9.19 10.21 5.37
N PRO A 244 8.82 10.93 6.44
CA PRO A 244 7.45 10.94 6.88
C PRO A 244 6.68 11.71 5.82
N ILE A 245 6.07 11.03 4.84
CA ILE A 245 5.17 11.70 3.88
C ILE A 245 3.84 11.94 4.59
N SER A 246 3.88 12.74 5.66
CA SER A 246 2.74 13.56 6.03
C SER A 246 2.87 14.86 5.24
N ALA A 247 1.79 15.23 4.55
CA ALA A 247 1.73 16.36 3.62
C ALA A 247 2.54 17.59 4.12
N PRO A 248 3.32 18.28 3.26
CA PRO A 248 3.92 19.55 3.63
C PRO A 248 2.82 20.62 3.69
N LEU A 249 1.99 20.60 4.74
CA LEU A 249 1.07 21.69 5.03
C LEU A 249 1.82 22.98 5.43
N SER A 250 3.12 22.90 5.70
CA SER A 250 3.96 24.03 6.07
C SER A 250 4.42 24.92 4.90
N ARG A 251 4.13 24.58 3.64
CA ARG A 251 4.48 25.44 2.48
C ARG A 251 3.31 26.20 1.84
N LEU A 252 2.12 26.19 2.44
CA LEU A 252 1.00 27.05 2.00
C LEU A 252 0.87 28.38 2.76
N GLY A 253 1.82 28.69 3.67
CA GLY A 253 1.77 29.89 4.51
C GLY A 253 2.89 30.92 4.31
N ALA A 254 3.83 30.70 3.39
CA ALA A 254 4.96 31.61 3.17
C ALA A 254 5.03 32.09 1.72
N MET A 255 3.91 32.62 1.22
CA MET A 255 3.91 33.57 0.11
C MET A 255 2.99 34.74 0.47
N SER A 256 3.50 35.63 1.32
CA SER A 256 3.01 37.02 1.41
C SER A 256 4.06 37.90 2.08
N ALA A 257 4.93 38.49 1.27
CA ALA A 257 5.43 39.87 1.30
C ALA A 257 6.66 39.98 0.38
#